data_AF-A0A955N8N4-F1
#
_entry.id   AF-A0A955N8N4-F1
#
_cell.length_a   1.000
_cell.length_b   1.000
_cell.length_c   1.000
_cell.angle_alpha   90.00
_cell.angle_beta   90.00
_cell.angle_gamma   90.00
#
_symmetry.space_group_name_H-M   'P 1'
#
loop_
_entity.id
_entity.type
_entity.pdbx_description
1 polymer ?
#
loop_
_entity_poly.entity_id
_entity_poly.type
_entity_poly.pdbx_seq_one_letter_code
_entity_poly.pdbx_strand_id
1 'polypeptide(L)'
;VLLEQATPDPGDYHPEPEWYFLFLFQLLRLKIFGGEFGQFLGAMAIPGAFMAFLAALPFLDTSSERNIFKRPMALIGWTVIMVFILVFTVSAIINRHFLD
;
A
#
# COMPACT_ATOMS: atom_id res chain seq x y z
N VAL A 1 -16.41 18.36 -4.10
CA VAL A 1 -15.93 19.45 -4.98
C VAL A 1 -14.51 19.74 -4.57
N LEU A 2 -13.51 19.58 -5.45
CA LEU A 2 -12.15 19.99 -5.11
C LEU A 2 -12.16 21.51 -4.96
N LEU A 3 -11.71 22.04 -3.82
CA LEU A 3 -11.54 23.47 -3.65
C LEU A 3 -10.44 23.95 -4.60
N GLU A 4 -10.65 25.08 -5.31
CA GLU A 4 -9.61 25.68 -6.17
C GLU A 4 -8.34 26.03 -5.37
N GLN A 5 -8.50 26.27 -4.07
CA GLN A 5 -7.41 26.58 -3.16
C GLN A 5 -7.56 25.76 -1.88
N ALA A 6 -6.45 25.19 -1.41
CA ALA A 6 -6.42 24.45 -0.16
C ALA A 6 -6.80 25.36 1.01
N THR A 7 -7.82 24.96 1.78
CA THR A 7 -8.23 25.61 3.02
C THR A 7 -7.91 24.67 4.19
N PRO A 8 -7.56 25.21 5.38
CA PRO A 8 -7.41 24.39 6.58
C PRO A 8 -8.73 23.74 7.03
N ASP A 9 -9.86 24.36 6.69
CA ASP A 9 -11.21 23.85 6.92
C ASP A 9 -11.86 23.51 5.56
N PRO A 10 -11.87 22.22 5.17
CA PRO A 10 -12.43 21.77 3.90
C PRO A 10 -13.97 21.67 3.91
N GLY A 11 -14.64 22.00 5.03
CA GLY A 11 -16.07 21.79 5.21
C GLY A 11 -16.44 20.31 5.06
N ASP A 12 -17.45 20.01 4.25
CA ASP A 12 -17.94 18.64 4.02
C ASP A 12 -17.06 17.79 3.07
N TYR A 13 -15.91 18.32 2.63
CA TYR A 13 -15.01 17.55 1.78
C TYR A 13 -14.18 16.56 2.59
N HIS A 14 -14.39 15.27 2.35
CA HIS A 14 -13.59 14.19 2.90
C HIS A 14 -12.43 13.84 1.94
N PRO A 15 -11.17 14.10 2.32
CA PRO A 15 -10.03 13.83 1.45
C PRO A 15 -9.81 12.32 1.32
N GLU A 16 -9.96 11.81 0.10
CA GLU A 16 -9.58 10.44 -0.26
C GLU A 16 -8.17 10.42 -0.87
N PRO A 17 -7.39 9.36 -0.59
CA PRO A 17 -6.11 9.17 -1.26
C PRO A 17 -6.30 8.74 -2.72
N GLU A 18 -5.31 9.07 -3.54
CA GLU A 18 -5.25 8.65 -4.94
C GLU A 18 -5.15 7.12 -5.10
N TRP A 19 -5.49 6.64 -6.30
CA TRP A 19 -5.65 5.21 -6.59
C TRP A 19 -4.43 4.33 -6.22
N TYR A 20 -3.22 4.86 -6.39
CA TYR A 20 -1.96 4.17 -6.09
C TYR A 20 -1.69 4.02 -4.59
N PHE A 21 -2.45 4.69 -3.72
CA PHE A 21 -2.36 4.56 -2.26
C PHE A 21 -3.53 3.79 -1.64
N LEU A 22 -4.55 3.42 -2.40
CA LEU A 22 -5.75 2.77 -1.88
C LEU A 22 -5.47 1.47 -1.13
N PHE A 23 -4.51 0.66 -1.59
CA PHE A 23 -4.17 -0.59 -0.91
C PHE A 23 -3.55 -0.37 0.48
N LEU A 24 -2.70 0.66 0.64
CA LEU A 24 -2.13 1.03 1.94
C LEU A 24 -3.17 1.65 2.86
N PHE A 25 -4.07 2.47 2.30
CA PHE A 25 -5.17 3.05 3.06
C PHE A 25 -6.09 1.96 3.59
N GLN A 26 -6.44 0.96 2.76
CA GLN A 26 -7.21 -0.20 3.21
C GLN A 26 -6.46 -1.04 4.24
N LEU A 27 -5.14 -1.17 4.12
CA LEU A 27 -4.31 -1.84 5.11
C LEU A 27 -4.43 -1.16 6.48
N LEU A 28 -4.32 0.17 6.52
CA LEU A 28 -4.45 0.97 7.75
C LEU A 28 -5.84 0.87 8.40
N ARG A 29 -6.88 0.57 7.62
CA ARG A 29 -8.24 0.34 8.16
C ARG A 29 -8.37 -0.98 8.95
N LEU A 30 -7.38 -1.88 8.88
CA LEU A 30 -7.41 -3.09 9.70
C LEU A 30 -7.23 -2.75 11.17
N LYS A 31 -8.03 -3.39 12.04
CA LYS A 31 -8.02 -3.15 13.50
C LYS A 31 -6.64 -3.28 14.15
N ILE A 32 -5.76 -4.10 13.58
CA ILE A 32 -4.39 -4.30 14.07
C ILE A 32 -3.53 -3.04 13.97
N PHE A 33 -3.89 -2.09 13.09
CA PHE A 33 -3.20 -0.80 12.95
C PHE A 33 -3.96 0.33 13.67
N GLY A 34 -4.90 0.01 14.54
CA GLY A 34 -5.56 0.99 15.40
C GLY A 34 -4.61 1.60 16.44
N GLY A 35 -4.86 2.86 16.80
CA GLY A 35 -4.04 3.60 17.77
C GLY A 35 -2.72 4.13 17.19
N GLU A 36 -2.05 5.00 17.95
CA GLU A 36 -0.86 5.72 17.49
C GLU A 36 0.26 4.79 17.00
N PHE A 37 0.56 3.75 17.78
CA PHE A 37 1.60 2.78 17.42
C PHE A 37 1.22 1.95 16.18
N GLY A 38 -0.03 1.51 16.09
CA GLY A 38 -0.52 0.76 14.93
C GLY A 38 -0.46 1.59 13.65
N GLN A 39 -0.87 2.85 13.72
CA GLN A 39 -0.80 3.78 12.58
C GLN A 39 0.65 4.03 12.17
N PHE A 40 1.57 4.24 13.11
CA PHE A 40 3.00 4.38 12.80
C PHE A 40 3.53 3.13 12.07
N LEU A 41 3.20 1.94 12.55
CA LEU A 41 3.63 0.69 11.91
C LEU A 41 3.09 0.56 10.48
N GLY A 42 1.79 0.77 10.29
CA GLY A 42 1.14 0.59 9.00
C GLY A 42 1.50 1.69 7.97
N ALA A 43 1.67 2.93 8.42
CA ALA A 43 1.85 4.09 7.54
C ALA A 43 3.33 4.37 7.23
N MET A 44 4.24 4.06 8.16
CA MET A 44 5.66 4.38 8.02
C MET A 44 6.54 3.13 8.01
N ALA A 45 6.44 2.28 9.04
CA ALA A 45 7.38 1.18 9.22
C ALA A 45 7.25 0.12 8.12
N ILE A 46 6.03 -0.33 7.79
CA ILE A 46 5.80 -1.34 6.75
C ILE A 46 6.22 -0.85 5.36
N PRO A 47 5.77 0.33 4.87
CA PRO A 47 6.24 0.85 3.58
C PRO A 47 7.75 1.10 3.56
N GLY A 48 8.31 1.66 4.63
CA GLY A 48 9.75 1.91 4.75
C GLY A 48 10.57 0.62 4.69
N ALA A 49 10.16 -0.41 5.42
CA ALA A 49 10.80 -1.72 5.40
C ALA A 49 10.69 -2.38 4.02
N PHE A 50 9.54 -2.25 3.34
CA PHE A 50 9.36 -2.76 1.99
C PHE A 50 10.30 -2.06 0.99
N MET A 51 10.42 -0.73 1.06
CA MET A 51 11.36 0.03 0.23
C MET A 51 12.82 -0.35 0.50
N ALA A 52 13.19 -0.55 1.77
CA ALA A 52 14.53 -1.01 2.15
C ALA A 52 14.80 -2.42 1.61
N PHE A 53 13.82 -3.33 1.69
CA PHE A 53 13.92 -4.66 1.10
C PHE A 53 14.12 -4.60 -0.42
N LEU A 54 13.36 -3.76 -1.13
CA LEU A 54 13.54 -3.55 -2.58
C LEU A 54 14.92 -2.99 -2.92
N ALA A 55 15.42 -2.03 -2.13
CA ALA A 55 16.77 -1.50 -2.29
C ALA A 55 17.86 -2.55 -2.00
N ALA A 56 17.57 -3.52 -1.12
CA ALA A 56 18.46 -4.64 -0.80
C ALA A 56 18.39 -5.78 -1.83
N LEU A 57 17.38 -5.83 -2.71
CA LEU A 57 17.24 -6.89 -3.72
C LEU A 57 18.50 -7.20 -4.53
N PRO A 58 19.29 -6.25 -5.08
CA PRO A 58 20.49 -6.60 -5.84
C PRO A 58 21.54 -7.38 -5.03
N PHE A 59 21.52 -7.28 -3.69
CA PHE A 59 22.42 -8.00 -2.81
C PHE A 59 21.84 -9.33 -2.32
N LEU A 60 20.51 -9.38 -2.15
CA LEU A 60 19.80 -10.60 -1.71
C LEU A 60 19.55 -11.58 -2.87
N ASP A 61 19.38 -11.05 -4.08
CA ASP A 61 19.06 -11.80 -5.29
C ASP A 61 20.23 -11.77 -6.28
N THR A 62 21.21 -12.64 -6.01
CA THR A 62 22.45 -12.74 -6.80
C THR A 62 22.37 -13.78 -7.92
N SER A 63 21.17 -14.24 -8.27
CA SER A 63 20.98 -15.25 -9.31
C SER A 63 21.48 -14.75 -10.67
N SER A 64 22.23 -15.59 -11.40
CA SER A 64 22.67 -15.30 -12.77
C SER A 64 21.55 -15.44 -13.80
N GLU A 65 20.50 -16.19 -13.47
CA GLU A 65 19.34 -16.36 -14.34
C GLU A 65 18.49 -15.07 -14.34
N ARG A 66 18.13 -14.60 -15.54
CA ARG A 66 17.38 -13.35 -15.73
C ARG A 66 15.93 -13.61 -16.14
N ASN A 67 15.62 -14.81 -16.59
CA ASN A 67 14.25 -15.21 -16.92
C ASN A 67 13.43 -15.45 -15.64
N ILE A 68 12.42 -14.60 -15.39
CA ILE A 68 11.57 -14.68 -14.19
C ILE A 68 10.84 -16.03 -14.05
N PHE A 69 10.48 -16.68 -15.16
CA PHE A 69 9.76 -17.96 -15.12
C PHE A 69 10.61 -19.14 -14.64
N LYS A 70 11.94 -18.98 -14.66
CA LYS A 70 12.88 -19.96 -14.09
C LYS A 70 13.24 -19.65 -12.63
N ARG A 71 12.61 -18.63 -12.03
CA ARG A 71 12.91 -18.13 -10.69
C ARG A 71 11.66 -18.23 -9.81
N PRO A 72 11.26 -19.44 -9.39
CA PRO A 72 9.98 -19.67 -8.75
C PRO A 72 9.78 -18.84 -7.48
N MET A 73 10.82 -18.68 -6.65
CA MET A 73 10.73 -17.87 -5.43
C MET A 73 10.44 -16.39 -5.70
N ALA A 74 11.15 -15.79 -6.68
CA ALA A 74 10.93 -14.41 -7.08
C ALA A 74 9.55 -14.21 -7.71
N LEU A 75 9.12 -15.16 -8.56
CA LEU A 75 7.82 -15.14 -9.19
C LEU A 75 6.67 -15.26 -8.17
N ILE A 76 6.80 -16.16 -7.19
CA ILE A 76 5.83 -16.31 -6.10
C ILE A 76 5.75 -15.02 -5.28
N GLY A 77 6.90 -14.47 -4.86
CA GLY A 77 6.95 -13.23 -4.09
C GLY A 77 6.29 -12.07 -4.83
N TRP A 78 6.65 -11.87 -6.11
CA TRP A 78 6.04 -10.85 -6.95
C TRP A 78 4.53 -11.05 -7.09
N THR A 79 4.08 -12.29 -7.34
CA THR A 79 2.66 -12.61 -7.48
C THR A 79 1.89 -12.31 -6.19
N VAL A 80 2.42 -12.68 -5.03
CA VAL A 80 1.80 -12.39 -3.72
C VAL A 80 1.65 -10.88 -3.51
N ILE A 81 2.68 -10.10 -3.80
CA ILE A 81 2.63 -8.63 -3.68
C ILE A 81 1.58 -8.05 -4.62
N MET A 82 1.52 -8.50 -5.88
CA MET A 82 0.53 -8.01 -6.85
C MET A 82 -0.90 -8.37 -6.44
N VAL A 83 -1.13 -9.61 -5.99
CA VAL A 83 -2.45 -10.04 -5.50
C VAL A 83 -2.85 -9.25 -4.26
N PHE A 84 -1.92 -9.01 -3.34
CA PHE A 84 -2.18 -8.17 -2.16
C PHE A 84 -2.61 -6.76 -2.55
N ILE A 85 -1.85 -6.08 -3.42
CA ILE A 85 -2.19 -4.72 -3.90
C ILE A 85 -3.55 -4.71 -4.59
N LEU A 86 -3.83 -5.69 -5.44
CA LEU A 86 -5.10 -5.78 -6.17
C LEU A 86 -6.27 -5.96 -5.21
N VAL A 87 -6.20 -6.97 -4.32
CA VAL A 87 -7.28 -7.29 -3.37
C VAL A 87 -7.55 -6.11 -2.45
N PHE A 88 -6.50 -5.48 -1.91
CA PHE A 88 -6.67 -4.35 -1.00
C PHE A 88 -7.16 -3.09 -1.72
N THR A 89 -6.71 -2.82 -2.94
CA THR A 89 -7.24 -1.71 -3.76
C THR A 89 -8.72 -1.91 -4.07
N VAL A 90 -9.12 -3.11 -4.52
CA VAL A 90 -10.52 -3.41 -4.83
C VAL A 90 -11.38 -3.33 -3.56
N SER A 91 -10.91 -3.92 -2.46
CA SER A 91 -11.56 -3.79 -1.15
C SER A 91 -11.69 -2.32 -0.73
N ALA A 92 -10.69 -1.49 -1.00
CA ALA A 92 -10.75 -0.08 -0.69
C ALA A 92 -11.89 0.63 -1.42
N ILE A 93 -12.07 0.30 -2.71
CA ILE A 93 -13.09 0.85 -3.59
C ILE A 93 -14.49 0.40 -3.16
N ILE A 94 -14.65 -0.89 -2.86
CA ILE A 94 -15.94 -1.44 -2.40
C ILE A 94 -16.36 -0.81 -1.06
N ASN A 95 -15.39 -0.58 -0.16
CA ASN A 95 -15.62 0.02 1.15
C ASN A 95 -15.54 1.55 1.14
N ARG A 96 -15.85 2.22 0.01
CA ARG A 96 -15.86 3.70 -0.05
C ARG A 96 -17.05 4.35 0.66
N HIS A 97 -18.20 3.66 0.73
CA HIS A 97 -19.43 4.19 1.35
C HIS A 97 -19.35 4.47 2.85
N PHE A 98 -18.27 4.10 3.54
CA PHE A 98 -18.07 4.46 4.95
C PHE A 98 -17.61 5.92 5.15
N LEU A 99 -17.47 6.68 4.06
CA LEU A 99 -17.08 8.08 4.03
C LEU A 99 -18.27 9.03 3.82
N ASP A 100 -19.47 8.50 3.56
CA ASP A 100 -20.74 9.24 3.59
C ASP A 100 -21.35 9.20 5.00
#